data_AF-A0A1A9S6Y4-F1
#
_entry.id   AF-A0A1A9S6Y4-F1
#
_cell.length_a   1.000
_cell.length_b   1.000
_cell.length_c   1.000
_cell.angle_alpha   90.00
_cell.angle_beta   90.00
_cell.angle_gamma   90.00
#
_symmetry.space_group_name_H-M   'P 1'
#
loop_
_entity.id
_entity.type
_entity.pdbx_description
1 polymer ?
#
loop_
_entity_poly.entity_id
_entity_poly.type
_entity_poly.pdbx_seq_one_letter_code
_entity_poly.pdbx_strand_id
1 'polypeptide(L)'
;MKQTMINTAAGVLAAVLLGGAGLAWAQNLDPHTRAGMQTDADNAARARRGATQQPINRGPTAAEIRAWEQREAKVQAEIAELRRTPFWMALAWNFDKDTITWPGGYPSKERAIERAKQICNSSSCHVFATFSNTCAVVVKATDNPRDTNDLFVGINPDDEIAAQQAMQACQRVHGVTRSRCFYTGAHTGKGANGTAFCVGYDHSLYNQR
;
A
#
# COMPACT_ATOMS: atom_id res chain seq x y z
N MET A 1 28.32 -26.52 -29.06
CA MET A 1 27.15 -25.91 -28.37
C MET A 1 27.42 -25.94 -26.87
N LYS A 2 27.34 -24.80 -26.18
CA LYS A 2 27.48 -24.70 -24.71
C LYS A 2 26.18 -24.15 -24.15
N GLN A 3 25.54 -24.87 -23.24
CA GLN A 3 24.44 -24.35 -22.44
C GLN A 3 25.00 -23.60 -21.24
N THR A 4 24.70 -22.32 -21.12
CA THR A 4 25.09 -21.51 -19.96
C THR A 4 24.00 -21.64 -18.91
N MET A 5 24.20 -22.50 -17.91
CA MET A 5 23.33 -22.53 -16.73
C MET A 5 23.59 -21.29 -15.87
N ILE A 6 22.55 -20.49 -15.61
CA ILE A 6 22.60 -19.37 -14.67
C ILE A 6 22.27 -19.91 -13.27
N ASN A 7 23.21 -19.77 -12.35
CA ASN A 7 23.07 -20.27 -10.97
C ASN A 7 22.00 -19.49 -10.19
N THR A 8 21.02 -20.23 -9.64
CA THR A 8 20.07 -19.76 -8.63
C THR A 8 20.75 -19.57 -7.26
N ALA A 9 21.49 -18.47 -7.11
CA ALA A 9 22.27 -18.16 -5.90
C ALA A 9 21.48 -17.44 -4.78
N ALA A 10 20.14 -17.45 -4.80
CA ALA A 10 19.30 -16.75 -3.82
C ALA A 10 18.98 -17.59 -2.55
N GLY A 11 19.14 -18.92 -2.59
CA GLY A 11 18.60 -19.81 -1.55
C GLY A 11 19.42 -19.99 -0.27
N VAL A 12 20.66 -19.49 -0.20
CA VAL A 12 21.61 -19.86 0.88
C VAL A 12 21.79 -18.75 1.94
N LEU A 13 21.41 -17.50 1.65
CA LEU A 13 21.62 -16.37 2.57
C LEU A 13 20.60 -16.26 3.71
N ALA A 14 19.45 -16.94 3.62
CA ALA A 14 18.40 -16.87 4.65
C ALA A 14 18.75 -17.63 5.96
N ALA A 15 19.69 -18.58 5.91
CA ALA A 15 19.97 -19.48 7.03
C ALA A 15 20.86 -18.90 8.14
N VAL A 16 21.56 -17.78 7.90
CA VAL A 16 22.61 -17.26 8.81
C VAL A 16 22.14 -16.10 9.69
N LEU A 17 21.03 -15.43 9.35
CA LEU A 17 20.59 -14.20 10.04
C LEU A 17 19.59 -14.42 11.21
N LEU A 18 19.12 -15.65 11.44
CA LEU A 18 18.17 -15.99 12.52
C LEU A 18 18.79 -16.03 13.93
N GLY A 19 20.01 -15.49 14.11
CA GLY A 19 20.78 -15.56 15.36
C GLY A 19 20.63 -14.41 16.36
N GLY A 20 19.97 -13.28 16.03
CA GLY A 20 19.92 -12.16 17.00
C GLY A 20 19.03 -10.94 16.70
N ALA A 21 18.68 -10.64 15.45
CA ALA A 21 17.93 -9.43 15.09
C ALA A 21 16.40 -9.63 14.95
N GLY A 22 15.84 -10.70 15.54
CA GLY A 22 14.52 -11.25 15.18
C GLY A 22 13.27 -10.43 15.54
N LEU A 23 13.34 -9.48 16.49
CA LEU A 23 12.13 -8.96 17.17
C LEU A 23 11.68 -7.56 16.74
N ALA A 24 12.49 -6.80 15.99
CA ALA A 24 12.14 -5.43 15.60
C ALA A 24 11.35 -5.34 14.27
N TRP A 25 11.59 -6.24 13.31
CA TRP A 25 11.04 -6.15 11.95
C TRP A 25 9.66 -6.80 11.78
N ALA A 26 9.25 -7.68 12.71
CA ALA A 26 7.97 -8.38 12.63
C ALA A 26 6.73 -7.47 12.78
N GLN A 27 6.89 -6.21 13.21
CA GLN A 27 5.80 -5.27 13.48
C GLN A 27 5.14 -4.72 12.19
N ASN A 28 5.87 -4.67 11.08
CA ASN A 28 5.37 -4.17 9.78
C ASN A 28 5.07 -5.26 8.74
N LEU A 29 5.16 -6.54 9.10
CA LEU A 29 4.69 -7.64 8.25
C LEU A 29 3.17 -7.61 8.12
N ASP A 30 2.65 -7.93 6.93
CA ASP A 30 1.23 -8.05 6.70
C ASP A 30 0.60 -9.19 7.53
N PRO A 31 -0.73 -9.18 7.76
CA PRO A 31 -1.38 -10.16 8.63
C PRO A 31 -1.22 -11.62 8.18
N HIS A 32 -1.06 -11.88 6.88
CA HIS A 32 -0.97 -13.23 6.32
C HIS A 32 0.44 -13.78 6.51
N THR A 33 1.47 -12.99 6.21
CA THR A 33 2.87 -13.32 6.49
C THR A 33 3.10 -13.53 7.99
N ARG A 34 2.51 -12.67 8.85
CA ARG A 34 2.57 -12.85 10.31
C ARG A 34 1.89 -14.14 10.77
N ALA A 35 0.69 -14.46 10.24
CA ALA A 35 -0.01 -15.69 10.57
C ALA A 35 0.75 -16.96 10.12
N GLY A 36 1.41 -16.91 8.96
CA GLY A 36 2.30 -17.97 8.48
C GLY A 36 3.47 -18.22 9.44
N MET A 37 4.24 -17.17 9.75
CA MET A 37 5.36 -17.25 10.69
C MET A 37 4.95 -17.73 12.09
N GLN A 38 3.79 -17.27 12.59
CA GLN A 38 3.24 -17.73 13.87
C GLN A 38 2.94 -19.24 13.85
N THR A 39 2.34 -19.72 12.75
CA THR A 39 1.98 -21.14 12.57
C THR A 39 3.22 -22.03 12.50
N ASP A 40 4.27 -21.58 11.79
CA ASP A 40 5.54 -22.32 11.70
C ASP A 40 6.29 -22.32 13.05
N ALA A 41 6.27 -21.22 13.79
CA ALA A 41 6.83 -21.15 15.15
C ALA A 41 6.09 -22.08 16.12
N ASP A 42 4.75 -22.13 16.08
CA ASP A 42 3.95 -23.04 16.90
C ASP A 42 4.19 -24.51 16.54
N ASN A 43 4.34 -24.84 15.25
CA ASN A 43 4.67 -26.19 14.80
C ASN A 43 6.08 -26.61 15.23
N ALA A 44 7.08 -25.72 15.12
CA ALA A 44 8.42 -25.95 15.64
C ALA A 44 8.43 -26.12 17.17
N ALA A 45 7.61 -25.35 17.90
CA ALA A 45 7.48 -25.48 19.34
C ALA A 45 6.81 -26.80 19.76
N ARG A 46 5.81 -27.29 19.02
CA ARG A 46 5.21 -28.62 19.23
C ARG A 46 6.22 -29.75 18.97
N ALA A 47 6.96 -29.68 17.87
CA ALA A 47 7.99 -30.66 17.53
C ALA A 47 9.05 -30.80 18.64
N ARG A 48 9.48 -29.68 19.25
CA ARG A 48 10.45 -29.69 20.36
C ARG A 48 9.93 -30.31 21.66
N ARG A 49 8.62 -30.29 21.93
CA ARG A 49 8.04 -30.85 23.16
C ARG A 49 7.80 -32.36 23.12
N GLY A 50 7.87 -33.00 21.94
CA GLY A 50 7.61 -34.43 21.76
C GLY A 50 8.83 -35.32 21.54
N ALA A 51 10.05 -34.76 21.50
CA ALA A 51 11.23 -35.45 20.96
C ALA A 51 12.19 -35.99 22.04
N THR A 52 11.97 -37.22 22.49
CA THR A 52 12.99 -38.07 23.15
C THR A 52 13.76 -38.94 22.15
N GLN A 53 13.66 -38.63 20.86
CA GLN A 53 14.32 -39.34 19.76
C GLN A 53 15.32 -38.42 19.06
N GLN A 54 16.48 -38.96 18.68
CA GLN A 54 17.52 -38.22 17.97
C GLN A 54 16.96 -37.56 16.71
N PRO A 55 17.30 -36.29 16.42
CA PRO A 55 16.80 -35.60 15.23
C PRO A 55 17.37 -36.26 13.97
N ILE A 56 16.55 -37.08 13.31
CA ILE A 56 16.90 -37.67 12.02
C ILE A 56 16.89 -36.55 10.99
N ASN A 57 18.08 -36.06 10.63
CA ASN A 57 18.26 -34.91 9.73
C ASN A 57 18.01 -35.33 8.27
N ARG A 58 16.75 -35.62 7.94
CA ARG A 58 16.28 -35.90 6.56
C ARG A 58 15.89 -34.58 5.90
N GLY A 59 16.40 -34.36 4.69
CA GLY A 59 15.88 -33.30 3.82
C GLY A 59 14.42 -33.55 3.45
N PRO A 60 13.70 -32.50 2.98
CA PRO A 60 12.28 -32.59 2.67
C PRO A 60 12.01 -33.64 1.59
N THR A 61 10.98 -34.45 1.81
CA THR A 61 10.53 -35.45 0.84
C THR A 61 9.91 -34.77 -0.38
N ALA A 62 9.87 -35.49 -1.52
CA ALA A 62 9.20 -35.01 -2.73
C ALA A 62 7.68 -34.72 -2.52
N ALA A 63 7.05 -35.29 -1.48
CA ALA A 63 5.67 -34.96 -1.11
C ALA A 63 5.58 -33.62 -0.38
N GLU A 64 6.50 -33.34 0.55
CA GLU A 64 6.57 -32.07 1.27
C GLU A 64 6.93 -30.90 0.34
N ILE A 65 7.84 -31.13 -0.62
CA ILE A 65 8.18 -30.15 -1.67
C ILE A 65 6.93 -29.79 -2.48
N ARG A 66 6.22 -30.78 -3.05
CA ARG A 66 4.97 -30.54 -3.79
C ARG A 66 3.89 -29.83 -2.96
N ALA A 67 3.76 -30.19 -1.68
CA ALA A 67 2.82 -29.54 -0.79
C ALA A 67 3.19 -28.07 -0.52
N TRP A 68 4.49 -27.74 -0.48
CA TRP A 68 4.97 -26.35 -0.39
C TRP A 68 4.73 -25.59 -1.69
N GLU A 69 5.08 -26.16 -2.85
CA GLU A 69 4.83 -25.58 -4.18
C GLU A 69 3.34 -25.25 -4.39
N GLN A 70 2.42 -26.12 -3.94
CA GLN A 70 0.98 -25.86 -3.99
C GLN A 70 0.54 -24.70 -3.08
N ARG A 71 1.18 -24.51 -1.91
CA ARG A 71 0.89 -23.37 -1.03
C ARG A 71 1.39 -22.06 -1.63
N GLU A 72 2.62 -22.06 -2.15
CA GLU A 72 3.17 -20.91 -2.87
C GLU A 72 2.30 -20.53 -4.07
N ALA A 73 1.92 -21.49 -4.91
CA ALA A 73 1.04 -21.24 -6.06
C ALA A 73 -0.29 -20.60 -5.65
N LYS A 74 -0.88 -21.04 -4.52
CA LYS A 74 -2.11 -20.44 -3.97
C LYS A 74 -1.86 -19.00 -3.49
N VAL A 75 -0.78 -18.74 -2.76
CA VAL A 75 -0.44 -17.40 -2.27
C VAL A 75 -0.18 -16.44 -3.43
N GLN A 76 0.56 -16.87 -4.45
CA GLN A 76 0.79 -16.05 -5.64
C GLN A 76 -0.51 -15.75 -6.42
N ALA A 77 -1.45 -16.70 -6.46
CA ALA A 77 -2.77 -16.46 -7.04
C ALA A 77 -3.60 -15.45 -6.23
N GLU A 78 -3.57 -15.51 -4.90
CA GLU A 78 -4.24 -14.55 -4.00
C GLU A 78 -3.63 -13.15 -4.12
N ILE A 79 -2.29 -13.03 -4.19
CA ILE A 79 -1.59 -11.77 -4.46
C ILE A 79 -1.98 -11.19 -5.82
N ALA A 80 -2.03 -12.01 -6.87
CA ALA A 80 -2.47 -11.57 -8.20
C ALA A 80 -3.94 -11.13 -8.19
N GLU A 81 -4.80 -11.76 -7.38
CA GLU A 81 -6.19 -11.36 -7.18
C GLU A 81 -6.31 -10.03 -6.43
N LEU A 82 -5.52 -9.78 -5.39
CA LEU A 82 -5.53 -8.52 -4.66
C LEU A 82 -4.98 -7.37 -5.51
N ARG A 83 -3.97 -7.63 -6.36
CA ARG A 83 -3.42 -6.65 -7.31
C ARG A 83 -4.39 -6.26 -8.43
N ARG A 84 -5.14 -7.21 -8.99
CA ARG A 84 -6.15 -6.93 -10.04
C ARG A 84 -7.42 -6.28 -9.51
N THR A 85 -7.75 -6.49 -8.23
CA THR A 85 -8.99 -5.97 -7.64
C THR A 85 -8.86 -4.45 -7.44
N PRO A 86 -9.79 -3.63 -7.94
CA PRO A 86 -9.68 -2.18 -7.83
C PRO A 86 -10.21 -1.71 -6.47
N PHE A 87 -9.32 -1.26 -5.59
CA PHE A 87 -9.72 -0.68 -4.31
C PHE A 87 -9.69 0.83 -4.38
N TRP A 88 -10.84 1.43 -4.14
CA TRP A 88 -11.13 2.83 -4.43
C TRP A 88 -10.90 3.74 -3.23
N MET A 89 -10.45 4.95 -3.53
CA MET A 89 -10.42 6.11 -2.66
C MET A 89 -11.15 7.28 -3.31
N ALA A 90 -11.77 8.12 -2.49
CA ALA A 90 -12.37 9.39 -2.90
C ALA A 90 -11.78 10.52 -2.06
N LEU A 91 -11.35 11.60 -2.71
CA LEU A 91 -10.92 12.84 -2.05
C LEU A 91 -12.07 13.84 -2.07
N ALA A 92 -12.42 14.34 -0.89
CA ALA A 92 -13.41 15.40 -0.69
C ALA A 92 -12.78 16.58 0.04
N TRP A 93 -13.14 17.80 -0.36
CA TRP A 93 -12.77 19.03 0.35
C TRP A 93 -14.00 19.64 1.00
N ASN A 94 -13.85 20.12 2.24
CA ASN A 94 -14.82 20.97 2.93
C ASN A 94 -14.31 22.42 2.88
N PHE A 95 -14.91 23.26 2.03
CA PHE A 95 -14.42 24.61 1.80
C PHE A 95 -14.69 25.60 2.95
N ASP A 96 -15.64 25.29 3.85
CA ASP A 96 -15.87 26.12 5.05
C ASP A 96 -14.82 25.87 6.14
N LYS A 97 -14.23 24.67 6.18
CA LYS A 97 -13.32 24.20 7.22
C LYS A 97 -11.85 24.14 6.79
N ASP A 98 -11.56 24.34 5.50
CA ASP A 98 -10.28 24.06 4.84
C ASP A 98 -9.73 22.64 5.12
N THR A 99 -10.63 21.64 5.17
CA THR A 99 -10.24 20.25 5.45
C THR A 99 -10.49 19.30 4.30
N ILE A 100 -9.52 18.42 4.05
CA ILE A 100 -9.63 17.28 3.14
C ILE A 100 -10.08 16.01 3.88
N THR A 101 -10.78 15.13 3.17
CA THR A 101 -11.26 13.82 3.64
C THR A 101 -10.97 12.79 2.56
N TRP A 102 -10.31 11.68 2.91
CA TRP A 102 -9.73 10.73 1.94
C TRP A 102 -10.02 9.24 2.24
N PRO A 103 -11.27 8.81 2.48
CA PRO A 103 -11.57 7.40 2.74
C PRO A 103 -11.22 6.53 1.53
N GLY A 104 -10.45 5.47 1.77
CA GLY A 104 -9.96 4.54 0.76
C GLY A 104 -9.94 3.08 1.21
N GLY A 105 -9.79 2.18 0.23
CA GLY A 105 -9.83 0.73 0.42
C GLY A 105 -11.18 0.09 0.11
N TYR A 106 -12.06 0.79 -0.62
CA TYR A 106 -13.43 0.32 -0.90
C TYR A 106 -13.54 -0.51 -2.17
N PRO A 107 -14.43 -1.52 -2.24
CA PRO A 107 -14.58 -2.39 -3.41
C PRO A 107 -15.24 -1.70 -4.62
N SER A 108 -15.78 -0.49 -4.46
CA SER A 108 -16.35 0.30 -5.55
C SER A 108 -16.12 1.80 -5.36
N LYS A 109 -16.12 2.52 -6.49
CA LYS A 109 -16.01 3.98 -6.55
C LYS A 109 -17.16 4.65 -5.81
N GLU A 110 -18.37 4.13 -5.99
CA GLU A 110 -19.61 4.65 -5.41
C GLU A 110 -19.55 4.61 -3.89
N ARG A 111 -19.04 3.50 -3.31
CA ARG A 111 -18.89 3.34 -1.87
C ARG A 111 -17.83 4.30 -1.29
N ALA A 112 -16.74 4.55 -2.01
CA ALA A 112 -15.75 5.54 -1.60
C ALA A 112 -16.35 6.97 -1.61
N ILE A 113 -17.10 7.33 -2.66
CA ILE A 113 -17.80 8.63 -2.76
C ILE A 113 -18.83 8.79 -1.64
N GLU A 114 -19.66 7.78 -1.39
CA GLU A 114 -20.66 7.75 -0.32
C GLU A 114 -20.00 7.99 1.04
N ARG A 115 -18.91 7.25 1.33
CA ARG A 115 -18.17 7.38 2.58
C ARG A 115 -17.52 8.75 2.74
N ALA A 116 -16.95 9.31 1.66
CA ALA A 116 -16.36 10.65 1.67
C ALA A 116 -17.40 11.72 2.05
N LYS A 117 -18.59 11.67 1.43
CA LYS A 117 -19.71 12.55 1.78
C LYS A 117 -20.18 12.36 3.23
N GLN A 118 -20.27 11.12 3.71
CA GLN A 118 -20.67 10.80 5.09
C GLN A 118 -19.68 11.30 6.16
N ILE A 119 -18.37 11.19 5.94
CA ILE A 119 -17.36 11.68 6.90
C ILE A 119 -17.32 13.21 6.89
N CYS A 120 -17.34 13.80 5.71
CA CYS A 120 -17.21 15.24 5.50
C CYS A 120 -18.45 16.04 5.95
N ASN A 121 -19.63 15.43 5.84
CA ASN A 121 -20.93 15.82 6.42
C ASN A 121 -21.21 17.34 6.40
N SER A 122 -21.23 17.94 5.21
CA SER A 122 -21.47 19.36 5.02
C SER A 122 -21.94 19.66 3.59
N SER A 123 -22.71 20.74 3.41
CA SER A 123 -23.14 21.25 2.11
C SER A 123 -21.99 21.83 1.28
N SER A 124 -20.95 22.36 1.93
CA SER A 124 -19.70 22.82 1.30
C SER A 124 -18.70 21.69 1.03
N CYS A 125 -19.16 20.43 1.09
CA CYS A 125 -18.33 19.27 0.82
C CYS A 125 -18.42 18.80 -0.64
N HIS A 126 -17.30 18.85 -1.35
CA HIS A 126 -17.22 18.42 -2.74
C HIS A 126 -16.19 17.31 -2.90
N VAL A 127 -16.63 16.16 -3.44
CA VAL A 127 -15.72 15.10 -3.91
C VAL A 127 -15.12 15.57 -5.24
N PHE A 128 -13.81 15.75 -5.29
CA PHE A 128 -13.10 16.32 -6.44
C PHE A 128 -12.19 15.31 -7.17
N ALA A 129 -11.83 14.20 -6.53
CA ALA A 129 -11.08 13.12 -7.18
C ALA A 129 -11.51 11.74 -6.67
N THR A 130 -11.42 10.73 -7.54
CA THR A 130 -11.61 9.31 -7.21
C THR A 130 -10.66 8.45 -8.02
N PHE A 131 -9.98 7.51 -7.37
CA PHE A 131 -8.99 6.64 -8.01
C PHE A 131 -8.88 5.30 -7.30
N SER A 132 -8.21 4.33 -7.93
CA SER A 132 -7.97 2.98 -7.40
C SER A 132 -6.60 2.48 -7.82
N ASN A 133 -5.94 1.71 -6.94
CA ASN A 133 -4.65 1.05 -7.21
C ASN A 133 -3.55 2.00 -7.75
N THR A 134 -3.43 3.18 -7.13
CA THR A 134 -2.52 4.27 -7.51
C THR A 134 -2.40 5.26 -6.34
N CYS A 135 -1.43 6.17 -6.42
CA CYS A 135 -1.37 7.36 -5.58
C CYS A 135 -1.93 8.59 -6.30
N ALA A 136 -2.30 9.61 -5.51
CA ALA A 136 -2.64 10.94 -5.97
C ALA A 136 -2.02 11.99 -5.05
N VAL A 137 -1.61 13.14 -5.62
CA VAL A 137 -1.10 14.29 -4.87
C VAL A 137 -1.94 15.51 -5.22
N VAL A 138 -2.25 16.32 -4.21
CA VAL A 138 -3.12 17.49 -4.34
C VAL A 138 -2.32 18.77 -4.10
N VAL A 139 -2.50 19.74 -5.00
CA VAL A 139 -1.92 21.09 -4.95
C VAL A 139 -3.05 22.11 -4.90
N LYS A 140 -3.00 23.04 -3.94
CA LYS A 140 -3.93 24.18 -3.82
C LYS A 140 -3.38 25.38 -4.60
N ALA A 141 -4.21 26.07 -5.37
CA ALA A 141 -3.84 27.32 -6.04
C ALA A 141 -3.60 28.47 -5.05
N THR A 142 -4.22 28.40 -3.88
CA THR A 142 -4.22 29.40 -2.81
C THR A 142 -4.26 28.71 -1.44
N ASP A 143 -3.85 29.39 -0.38
CA ASP A 143 -3.89 28.85 0.99
C ASP A 143 -5.30 28.51 1.45
N ASN A 144 -6.33 29.20 0.93
CA ASN A 144 -7.73 28.99 1.27
C ASN A 144 -8.56 28.79 -0.02
N PRO A 145 -8.57 27.58 -0.61
CA PRO A 145 -9.40 27.27 -1.79
C PRO A 145 -10.88 27.51 -1.50
N ARG A 146 -11.63 27.95 -2.52
CA ARG A 146 -13.06 28.26 -2.42
C ARG A 146 -13.94 27.28 -3.16
N ASP A 147 -13.42 26.67 -4.22
CA ASP A 147 -14.09 25.60 -4.96
C ASP A 147 -13.07 24.61 -5.55
N THR A 148 -13.57 23.64 -6.32
CA THR A 148 -12.73 22.57 -6.88
C THR A 148 -11.77 23.01 -7.98
N ASN A 149 -11.92 24.21 -8.55
CA ASN A 149 -10.99 24.78 -9.53
C ASN A 149 -9.70 25.29 -8.88
N ASP A 150 -9.72 25.58 -7.57
CA ASP A 150 -8.52 25.87 -6.78
C ASP A 150 -7.72 24.60 -6.42
N LEU A 151 -8.20 23.41 -6.78
CA LEU A 151 -7.61 22.11 -6.43
C LEU A 151 -7.08 21.39 -7.68
N PHE A 152 -5.77 21.14 -7.69
CA PHE A 152 -5.07 20.47 -8.79
C PHE A 152 -4.60 19.09 -8.33
N VAL A 153 -4.90 18.04 -9.10
CA VAL A 153 -4.62 16.65 -8.73
C VAL A 153 -3.78 15.99 -9.82
N GLY A 154 -2.63 15.43 -9.42
CA GLY A 154 -1.88 14.46 -10.21
C GLY A 154 -2.17 13.06 -9.69
N ILE A 155 -2.30 12.08 -10.58
CA ILE A 155 -2.66 10.70 -10.24
C ILE A 155 -1.72 9.77 -10.99
N ASN A 156 -0.89 9.03 -10.24
CA ASN A 156 0.12 8.12 -10.80
C ASN A 156 0.50 7.07 -9.74
N PRO A 157 0.83 5.82 -10.13
CA PRO A 157 1.37 4.82 -9.20
C PRO A 157 2.68 5.26 -8.51
N ASP A 158 3.47 6.09 -9.18
CA ASP A 158 4.62 6.80 -8.64
C ASP A 158 4.16 8.17 -8.09
N ASP A 159 4.30 8.35 -6.79
CA ASP A 159 3.82 9.56 -6.10
C ASP A 159 4.68 10.81 -6.34
N GLU A 160 5.95 10.67 -6.73
CA GLU A 160 6.77 11.81 -7.15
C GLU A 160 6.30 12.33 -8.51
N ILE A 161 5.97 11.42 -9.44
CA ILE A 161 5.36 11.78 -10.72
C ILE A 161 3.97 12.40 -10.51
N ALA A 162 3.17 11.86 -9.58
CA ALA A 162 1.88 12.47 -9.21
C ALA A 162 2.05 13.90 -8.67
N ALA A 163 3.04 14.13 -7.79
CA ALA A 163 3.36 15.45 -7.26
C ALA A 163 3.76 16.44 -8.37
N GLN A 164 4.64 16.02 -9.28
CA GLN A 164 5.06 16.82 -10.44
C GLN A 164 3.88 17.17 -11.35
N GLN A 165 3.00 16.21 -11.65
CA GLN A 165 1.79 16.43 -12.46
C GLN A 165 0.85 17.45 -11.82
N ALA A 166 0.57 17.32 -10.51
CA ALA A 166 -0.30 18.24 -9.77
C ALA A 166 0.27 19.68 -9.79
N MET A 167 1.56 19.81 -9.50
CA MET A 167 2.27 21.08 -9.46
C MET A 167 2.30 21.77 -10.83
N GLN A 168 2.67 21.03 -11.89
CA GLN A 168 2.68 21.54 -13.26
C GLN A 168 1.28 21.94 -13.75
N ALA A 169 0.23 21.23 -13.33
CA ALA A 169 -1.14 21.58 -13.68
C ALA A 169 -1.55 22.93 -13.09
N CYS A 170 -1.26 23.17 -11.80
CA CYS A 170 -1.50 24.46 -11.16
C CYS A 170 -0.68 25.59 -11.79
N GLN A 171 0.62 25.37 -11.97
CA GLN A 171 1.54 26.38 -12.53
C GLN A 171 1.18 26.77 -13.97
N ARG A 172 0.58 25.86 -14.77
CA ARG A 172 0.09 26.16 -16.12
C ARG A 172 -1.07 27.16 -16.14
N VAL A 173 -1.91 27.15 -15.10
CA VAL A 173 -3.07 28.05 -14.97
C VAL A 173 -2.67 29.36 -14.27
N HIS A 174 -1.80 29.30 -13.26
CA HIS A 174 -1.55 30.42 -12.37
C HIS A 174 -0.15 31.04 -12.45
N GLY A 175 0.75 30.46 -13.26
CA GLY A 175 2.17 30.82 -13.30
C GLY A 175 2.97 30.22 -12.14
N VAL A 176 4.29 30.44 -12.17
CA VAL A 176 5.21 30.02 -11.09
C VAL A 176 5.43 31.20 -10.16
N THR A 177 4.81 31.21 -8.98
CA THR A 177 5.00 32.23 -7.94
C THR A 177 5.19 31.58 -6.56
N ARG A 178 5.71 32.32 -5.58
CA ARG A 178 5.81 31.87 -4.18
C ARG A 178 4.48 31.94 -3.40
N SER A 179 3.44 32.50 -4.01
CA SER A 179 2.13 32.78 -3.38
C SER A 179 1.01 31.87 -3.90
N ARG A 180 1.34 30.87 -4.72
CA ARG A 180 0.40 29.93 -5.35
C ARG A 180 1.03 28.56 -5.53
N CYS A 181 0.18 27.56 -5.78
CA CYS A 181 0.56 26.19 -6.08
C CYS A 181 1.37 25.53 -4.95
N PHE A 182 0.67 25.23 -3.87
CA PHE A 182 1.23 24.58 -2.68
C PHE A 182 0.68 23.16 -2.54
N TYR A 183 1.50 22.19 -2.17
CA TYR A 183 0.99 20.87 -1.75
C TYR A 183 0.05 21.03 -0.54
N THR A 184 -0.97 20.18 -0.45
CA THR A 184 -1.83 20.17 0.74
C THR A 184 -1.02 19.85 1.99
N GLY A 185 -1.18 20.61 3.07
CA GLY A 185 -0.58 20.33 4.39
C GLY A 185 -1.10 19.07 5.09
N ALA A 186 -1.89 18.24 4.40
CA ALA A 186 -2.34 16.95 4.90
C ALA A 186 -1.18 15.96 4.91
N HIS A 187 -0.77 15.55 6.10
CA HIS A 187 0.30 14.59 6.29
C HIS A 187 -0.28 13.17 6.23
N THR A 188 -0.17 12.51 5.08
CA THR A 188 -0.63 11.13 4.87
C THR A 188 0.38 10.10 5.38
N GLY A 189 1.62 10.54 5.66
CA GLY A 189 2.74 9.66 6.01
C GLY A 189 3.28 8.84 4.82
N LYS A 190 2.87 9.16 3.58
CA LYS A 190 3.30 8.49 2.36
C LYS A 190 3.74 9.46 1.27
N GLY A 191 4.69 8.99 0.47
CA GLY A 191 5.15 9.61 -0.77
C GLY A 191 5.85 10.96 -0.61
N ALA A 192 5.98 11.68 -1.73
CA ALA A 192 6.64 12.97 -1.86
C ALA A 192 6.21 13.95 -0.75
N ASN A 193 7.17 14.33 0.10
CA ASN A 193 7.00 15.19 1.27
C ASN A 193 5.91 14.72 2.26
N GLY A 194 5.50 13.44 2.23
CA GLY A 194 4.48 12.88 3.12
C GLY A 194 3.05 13.31 2.79
N THR A 195 2.78 13.76 1.55
CA THR A 195 1.49 14.36 1.13
C THR A 195 0.68 13.50 0.15
N ALA A 196 1.15 12.30 -0.20
CA ALA A 196 0.51 11.46 -1.21
C ALA A 196 -0.64 10.62 -0.64
N PHE A 197 -1.81 10.71 -1.27
CA PHE A 197 -2.99 9.91 -0.98
C PHE A 197 -2.94 8.63 -1.81
N CYS A 198 -2.61 7.51 -1.18
CA CYS A 198 -2.44 6.23 -1.85
C CYS A 198 -3.58 5.25 -1.53
N VAL A 199 -3.97 4.45 -2.53
CA VAL A 199 -4.87 3.30 -2.39
C VAL A 199 -4.43 2.19 -3.36
N GLY A 200 -4.51 0.92 -2.97
CA GLY A 200 -4.03 -0.22 -3.79
C GLY A 200 -3.20 -1.22 -3.02
N TYR A 201 -3.19 -2.49 -3.43
CA TYR A 201 -2.56 -3.56 -2.66
C TYR A 201 -1.06 -3.27 -2.42
N ASP A 202 -0.37 -2.84 -3.49
CA ASP A 202 1.03 -2.42 -3.45
C ASP A 202 1.25 -1.01 -2.86
N HIS A 203 0.18 -0.24 -2.63
CA HIS A 203 0.24 1.18 -2.24
C HIS A 203 -0.27 1.47 -0.81
N SER A 204 -1.06 0.58 -0.18
CA SER A 204 -1.96 0.86 0.99
C SER A 204 -2.99 1.97 0.65
N LEU A 205 -4.10 2.24 1.34
CA LEU A 205 -4.67 1.77 2.63
C LEU A 205 -5.77 0.69 2.49
N TYR A 206 -5.82 -0.26 3.43
CA TYR A 206 -6.76 -1.41 3.47
C TYR A 206 -7.26 -1.69 4.90
N ASN A 207 -8.42 -2.37 5.00
CA ASN A 207 -9.09 -2.78 6.24
C ASN A 207 -9.64 -1.65 7.15
N GLN A 208 -10.00 -0.48 6.60
CA GLN A 208 -11.01 0.38 7.23
C GLN A 208 -12.42 -0.08 6.84
N ARG A 209 -12.89 -1.14 7.51
CA ARG A 209 -14.30 -1.55 7.50
C ARG A 209 -15.16 -0.54 8.27
#